data_AF-A0A819LDI9-F1
#
_entry.id   AF-A0A819LDI9-F1
#
_cell.length_a   1.000
_cell.length_b   1.000
_cell.length_c   1.000
_cell.angle_alpha   90.00
_cell.angle_beta   90.00
_cell.angle_gamma   90.00
#
_symmetry.space_group_name_H-M   'P 1'
#
loop_
_entity.id
_entity.type
_entity.pdbx_description
1 polymer ?
#
loop_
_entity_poly.entity_id
_entity_poly.type
_entity_poly.pdbx_seq_one_letter_code
_entity_poly.pdbx_strand_id
1 'polypeptide(L)'
;MSFYNVAIRGNFRWTYDGVYQDNDGSLGGQPNSVIMAPDGMTNTSSICTSVSNFGNAIECPLSWGSWLRFSLNQTYNVKNTCTEVADQTCSFYMYTCPPPPCTTCSAPQPGYELPTAQQVLNFTFMTIASSFSLVGRDHTMYVGSIFINGGRLIAGLPDAPFNDSIDIILQDHHSITIALPYNFPLIGSRVIAVLGGLDLHGSLRGISWTRIATTAASGESLIVLSERVSWMIGDEFVITTTDRDISHTERHRIASIDNGTIIHTMIPLAYTHIVLQQTFPNGQTVNIAAAVGLLTHNIRIINQSPSPNLSGLRIFITQYSTLIRYSDTNQLVDTYYKGYARLSNTQFIGFAQFDDTTNSDQQSCIYMSNLNDWNSQRPTYIDGCSFDGGFNAAIGMLNTNGVPITNNVIYNTYRTGIAVTGKNSIVRNNLVTTVYWSGTAQSSSISQYNINYDGAIMSRDAISVIMQNNLVSGVERSAYRIQGEACPSAYVPEYIQNGYSNNEAHSAMSGVSLWPLDKGFSYDRSILSEYHFNTTFFLFVCLECVIIKGFT
;
A
#
# COMPACT_ATOMS: atom_id res chain seq x y z
N MET A 1 -29.52 2.17 -1.50
CA MET A 1 -30.60 3.13 -1.17
C MET A 1 -31.86 2.62 -1.87
N SER A 2 -32.98 2.44 -1.18
CA SER A 2 -34.26 1.95 -1.74
C SER A 2 -35.33 3.03 -1.63
N PHE A 3 -36.22 3.15 -2.63
CA PHE A 3 -37.23 4.21 -2.69
C PHE A 3 -38.63 3.63 -2.94
N TYR A 4 -39.68 4.37 -2.56
CA TYR A 4 -41.10 4.09 -2.86
C TYR A 4 -41.65 5.20 -3.77
N ASN A 5 -42.44 4.84 -4.79
CA ASN A 5 -42.68 5.70 -5.96
C ASN A 5 -43.86 6.69 -5.81
N VAL A 6 -43.81 7.84 -6.51
CA VAL A 6 -44.86 8.89 -6.56
C VAL A 6 -45.40 9.10 -7.99
N ALA A 7 -46.65 9.56 -8.11
CA ALA A 7 -47.42 9.53 -9.37
C ALA A 7 -46.96 10.49 -10.49
N ILE A 8 -46.05 11.44 -10.20
CA ILE A 8 -45.59 12.44 -11.16
C ILE A 8 -44.08 12.25 -11.40
N ARG A 9 -43.69 11.95 -12.63
CA ARG A 9 -42.32 11.58 -13.02
C ARG A 9 -41.65 12.71 -13.81
N GLY A 10 -40.45 13.15 -13.38
CA GLY A 10 -39.62 14.14 -14.08
C GLY A 10 -38.42 13.48 -14.78
N ASN A 11 -37.98 14.04 -15.92
CA ASN A 11 -36.78 13.57 -16.65
C ASN A 11 -35.51 14.12 -15.98
N PHE A 12 -34.62 13.25 -15.51
CA PHE A 12 -33.32 13.60 -14.94
C PHE A 12 -32.17 13.05 -15.81
N ARG A 13 -31.14 13.87 -16.10
CA ARG A 13 -29.84 13.43 -16.64
C ARG A 13 -28.86 13.33 -15.47
N TRP A 14 -28.32 12.13 -15.22
CA TRP A 14 -27.35 11.90 -14.16
C TRP A 14 -25.93 11.82 -14.73
N THR A 15 -24.97 12.40 -14.02
CA THR A 15 -23.54 12.47 -14.36
C THR A 15 -22.64 11.80 -13.30
N TYR A 16 -23.22 10.94 -12.46
CA TYR A 16 -22.52 10.29 -11.33
C TYR A 16 -22.77 8.78 -11.28
N ASP A 17 -21.71 8.01 -11.00
CA ASP A 17 -21.71 6.54 -10.90
C ASP A 17 -22.47 6.03 -9.64
N GLY A 18 -23.58 5.31 -9.84
CA GLY A 18 -24.30 4.60 -8.76
C GLY A 18 -24.90 3.27 -9.23
N VAL A 19 -25.14 2.36 -8.27
CA VAL A 19 -25.85 1.07 -8.46
C VAL A 19 -27.07 1.07 -7.52
N TYR A 20 -28.28 0.90 -8.06
CA TYR A 20 -29.54 1.04 -7.34
C TYR A 20 -30.41 -0.21 -7.51
N GLN A 21 -31.22 -0.59 -6.51
CA GLN A 21 -32.09 -1.78 -6.59
C GLN A 21 -33.55 -1.35 -6.77
N ASP A 22 -34.21 -1.85 -7.81
CA ASP A 22 -35.63 -1.63 -8.11
C ASP A 22 -36.47 -2.80 -7.57
N ASN A 23 -37.00 -2.64 -6.35
CA ASN A 23 -37.67 -3.72 -5.64
C ASN A 23 -39.07 -4.04 -6.19
N ASP A 24 -39.80 -3.03 -6.67
CA ASP A 24 -41.18 -3.18 -7.16
C ASP A 24 -41.27 -3.21 -8.70
N GLY A 25 -40.15 -3.00 -9.40
CA GLY A 25 -40.06 -3.05 -10.85
C GLY A 25 -40.67 -1.83 -11.54
N SER A 26 -41.01 -0.79 -10.78
CA SER A 26 -41.71 0.39 -11.31
C SER A 26 -40.81 1.33 -12.11
N LEU A 27 -39.49 1.16 -12.01
CA LEU A 27 -38.49 1.96 -12.70
C LEU A 27 -37.98 1.24 -13.95
N GLY A 28 -37.57 -0.02 -13.84
CA GLY A 28 -37.00 -0.81 -14.94
C GLY A 28 -38.00 -1.71 -15.69
N GLY A 29 -39.07 -2.17 -15.00
CA GLY A 29 -40.07 -3.07 -15.56
C GLY A 29 -39.96 -4.51 -15.04
N GLN A 30 -38.91 -4.83 -14.27
CA GLN A 30 -38.78 -6.11 -13.55
C GLN A 30 -38.57 -5.91 -12.04
N PRO A 31 -39.37 -6.55 -11.17
CA PRO A 31 -39.15 -6.50 -9.73
C PRO A 31 -37.84 -7.17 -9.31
N ASN A 32 -37.16 -6.60 -8.32
CA ASN A 32 -35.88 -7.05 -7.76
C ASN A 32 -34.72 -7.00 -8.76
N SER A 33 -34.65 -5.98 -9.59
CA SER A 33 -33.56 -5.76 -10.56
C SER A 33 -32.59 -4.68 -10.09
N VAL A 34 -31.43 -4.57 -10.75
CA VAL A 34 -30.41 -3.55 -10.45
C VAL A 34 -30.34 -2.53 -11.59
N ILE A 35 -30.46 -1.26 -11.24
CA ILE A 35 -30.39 -0.09 -12.12
C ILE A 35 -29.04 0.61 -11.99
N MET A 36 -28.49 0.95 -13.13
CA MET A 36 -27.06 1.18 -13.26
C MET A 36 -26.80 2.23 -14.32
N ALA A 37 -25.89 3.17 -14.01
CA ALA A 37 -25.45 4.14 -15.00
C ALA A 37 -24.68 3.41 -16.13
N PRO A 38 -24.88 3.73 -17.43
CA PRO A 38 -24.36 2.96 -18.56
C PRO A 38 -22.83 3.03 -18.67
N ASP A 39 -22.23 4.06 -18.08
CA ASP A 39 -20.80 4.25 -17.87
C ASP A 39 -20.22 3.30 -16.81
N GLY A 40 -21.06 2.53 -16.13
CA GLY A 40 -20.66 1.50 -15.19
C GLY A 40 -20.75 0.06 -15.65
N MET A 41 -21.52 -0.19 -16.70
CA MET A 41 -21.67 -1.50 -17.32
C MET A 41 -22.03 -1.23 -18.77
N THR A 42 -21.12 -1.52 -19.69
CA THR A 42 -21.45 -1.54 -21.11
C THR A 42 -22.38 -2.73 -21.37
N ASN A 43 -23.68 -2.41 -21.40
CA ASN A 43 -24.75 -3.10 -22.12
C ASN A 43 -24.26 -4.15 -23.14
N THR A 44 -24.18 -5.42 -22.75
CA THR A 44 -23.98 -6.59 -23.65
C THR A 44 -24.68 -7.87 -23.16
N SER A 45 -25.31 -7.83 -21.98
CA SER A 45 -26.23 -8.88 -21.56
C SER A 45 -27.56 -8.70 -22.30
N SER A 46 -28.04 -9.69 -23.05
CA SER A 46 -29.42 -9.69 -23.59
C SER A 46 -30.49 -9.70 -22.50
N ILE A 47 -30.06 -9.91 -21.26
CA ILE A 47 -30.91 -9.93 -20.07
C ILE A 47 -30.91 -8.57 -19.35
N CYS A 48 -30.03 -7.64 -19.73
CA CYS A 48 -30.07 -6.26 -19.26
C CYS A 48 -30.71 -5.35 -20.29
N THR A 49 -31.69 -4.55 -19.89
CA THR A 49 -32.49 -3.73 -20.81
C THR A 49 -32.39 -2.23 -20.51
N SER A 50 -32.48 -1.41 -21.55
CA SER A 50 -32.53 0.04 -21.38
C SER A 50 -33.80 0.45 -20.67
N VAL A 51 -33.66 1.34 -19.70
CA VAL A 51 -34.80 1.77 -18.88
C VAL A 51 -35.45 2.99 -19.52
N SER A 52 -36.66 2.84 -20.05
CA SER A 52 -37.38 3.91 -20.76
C SER A 52 -37.64 5.17 -19.92
N ASN A 53 -37.69 5.03 -18.59
CA ASN A 53 -37.91 6.13 -17.65
C ASN A 53 -36.66 7.00 -17.43
N PHE A 54 -35.49 6.63 -17.95
CA PHE A 54 -34.24 7.37 -17.77
C PHE A 54 -33.51 7.55 -19.11
N GLY A 55 -32.92 8.73 -19.31
CA GLY A 55 -32.25 9.05 -20.57
C GLY A 55 -31.00 8.20 -20.85
N ASN A 56 -30.34 7.69 -19.81
CA ASN A 56 -29.08 6.94 -19.87
C ASN A 56 -28.99 5.99 -18.65
N ALA A 57 -29.69 4.86 -18.64
CA ALA A 57 -29.55 3.83 -17.58
C ALA A 57 -29.94 2.44 -18.12
N ILE A 58 -29.37 1.38 -17.50
CA ILE A 58 -29.69 -0.02 -17.82
C ILE A 58 -30.14 -0.77 -16.56
N GLU A 59 -31.01 -1.76 -16.73
CA GLU A 59 -31.53 -2.66 -15.69
C GLU A 59 -31.01 -4.08 -15.93
N CYS A 60 -30.56 -4.80 -14.88
CA CYS A 60 -30.05 -6.18 -14.96
C CYS A 60 -30.61 -7.10 -13.85
N PRO A 61 -30.88 -8.40 -14.13
CA PRO A 61 -31.28 -9.37 -13.10
C PRO A 61 -30.12 -9.80 -12.19
N LEU A 62 -30.44 -10.06 -10.93
CA LEU A 62 -29.50 -10.33 -9.82
C LEU A 62 -28.67 -11.65 -9.95
N SER A 63 -28.92 -12.51 -10.94
CA SER A 63 -28.36 -13.87 -11.01
C SER A 63 -27.10 -14.03 -11.88
N TRP A 64 -26.46 -12.95 -12.33
CA TRP A 64 -25.28 -13.02 -13.21
C TRP A 64 -23.96 -12.64 -12.49
N GLY A 65 -22.88 -13.38 -12.79
CA GLY A 65 -21.57 -13.43 -12.10
C GLY A 65 -20.61 -12.22 -12.21
N SER A 66 -19.30 -12.45 -12.26
CA SER A 66 -18.23 -11.44 -12.00
C SER A 66 -18.03 -10.39 -13.12
N TRP A 67 -18.19 -9.09 -12.78
CA TRP A 67 -18.14 -7.91 -13.69
C TRP A 67 -16.87 -7.04 -13.59
N LEU A 68 -16.31 -6.62 -14.73
CA LEU A 68 -15.35 -5.49 -14.75
C LEU A 68 -16.07 -4.22 -15.21
N ARG A 69 -16.03 -3.17 -14.39
CA ARG A 69 -16.60 -1.83 -14.67
C ARG A 69 -15.47 -0.88 -15.07
N PHE A 70 -15.63 -0.14 -16.16
CA PHE A 70 -14.73 0.97 -16.54
C PHE A 70 -15.55 2.19 -17.00
N SER A 71 -15.18 3.37 -16.52
CA SER A 71 -15.68 4.65 -17.03
C SER A 71 -14.49 5.50 -17.52
N LEU A 72 -14.52 5.90 -18.79
CA LEU A 72 -13.53 6.78 -19.42
C LEU A 72 -14.19 8.14 -19.68
N ASN A 73 -13.83 9.15 -18.90
CA ASN A 73 -14.08 10.53 -19.29
C ASN A 73 -12.87 11.08 -20.03
N GLN A 74 -13.13 11.72 -21.17
CA GLN A 74 -12.14 12.45 -21.98
C GLN A 74 -11.29 13.37 -21.10
N THR A 75 -9.97 13.42 -21.31
CA THR A 75 -9.21 14.67 -21.12
C THR A 75 -7.93 14.71 -21.94
N TYR A 76 -7.88 15.73 -22.80
CA TYR A 76 -6.74 16.50 -23.29
C TYR A 76 -5.56 15.82 -24.02
N ASN A 77 -5.28 16.40 -25.20
CA ASN A 77 -4.14 16.17 -26.09
C ASN A 77 -2.79 16.08 -25.35
N VAL A 78 -2.33 14.87 -25.05
CA VAL A 78 -0.89 14.59 -25.01
C VAL A 78 -0.52 14.21 -26.43
N LYS A 79 0.29 15.04 -27.10
CA LYS A 79 0.91 14.71 -28.39
C LYS A 79 1.83 13.51 -28.20
N ASN A 80 1.25 12.31 -28.19
CA ASN A 80 1.97 11.09 -28.49
C ASN A 80 1.79 10.86 -29.97
N THR A 81 2.91 10.91 -30.69
CA THR A 81 3.02 10.64 -32.12
C THR A 81 2.59 9.21 -32.42
N CYS A 82 1.28 9.00 -32.59
CA CYS A 82 0.78 7.99 -33.53
C CYS A 82 0.93 8.64 -34.91
N THR A 83 1.98 8.24 -35.64
CA THR A 83 2.18 8.65 -37.04
C THR A 83 0.97 8.21 -37.88
N GLU A 84 0.20 9.23 -38.28
CA GLU A 84 -0.68 9.34 -39.45
C GLU A 84 -1.29 8.05 -40.02
N VAL A 85 -2.51 7.74 -39.57
CA VAL A 85 -3.62 7.47 -40.50
C VAL A 85 -4.87 8.15 -39.91
N ALA A 86 -5.56 8.95 -40.72
CA ALA A 86 -6.72 9.74 -40.32
C ALA A 86 -7.87 8.86 -39.76
N ASP A 87 -8.57 9.41 -38.76
CA ASP A 87 -9.82 8.92 -38.17
C ASP A 87 -9.81 7.53 -37.50
N GLN A 88 -9.11 7.34 -36.37
CA GLN A 88 -9.47 6.28 -35.41
C GLN A 88 -9.22 6.64 -33.93
N THR A 89 -10.28 6.44 -33.14
CA THR A 89 -10.29 6.23 -31.69
C THR A 89 -9.40 5.05 -31.30
N CYS A 90 -8.39 5.25 -30.44
CA CYS A 90 -7.67 4.13 -29.82
C CYS A 90 -8.58 3.44 -28.79
N SER A 91 -9.26 2.37 -29.22
CA SER A 91 -9.99 1.44 -28.37
C SER A 91 -9.18 0.15 -28.28
N PHE A 92 -8.78 -0.28 -27.09
CA PHE A 92 -8.26 -1.63 -26.90
C PHE A 92 -9.43 -2.59 -26.65
N TYR A 93 -9.66 -3.51 -27.58
CA TYR A 93 -10.49 -4.69 -27.37
C TYR A 93 -9.57 -5.87 -27.04
N MET A 94 -9.86 -6.63 -25.98
CA MET A 94 -9.14 -7.88 -25.72
C MET A 94 -9.86 -9.06 -26.38
N TYR A 95 -9.14 -9.81 -27.22
CA TYR A 95 -9.49 -11.15 -27.67
C TYR A 95 -8.51 -12.16 -27.04
N THR A 96 -8.98 -13.30 -26.56
CA THR A 96 -8.13 -14.45 -26.21
C THR A 96 -7.82 -15.26 -27.48
N CYS A 97 -6.54 -15.47 -27.81
CA CYS A 97 -6.12 -16.31 -28.95
C CYS A 97 -5.26 -17.49 -28.45
N PRO A 98 -5.60 -18.76 -28.77
CA PRO A 98 -4.70 -19.89 -28.52
C PRO A 98 -3.51 -19.90 -29.52
N PRO A 99 -2.43 -20.67 -29.25
CA PRO A 99 -1.18 -20.56 -30.01
C PRO A 99 -1.34 -20.91 -31.51
N PRO A 100 -0.48 -20.33 -32.39
CA PRO A 100 -0.65 -20.34 -33.85
C PRO A 100 -0.67 -21.76 -34.46
N PRO A 101 -1.40 -21.99 -35.58
CA PRO A 101 -1.74 -21.01 -36.61
C PRO A 101 -3.25 -20.84 -36.81
N CYS A 102 -3.84 -19.72 -36.39
CA CYS A 102 -5.22 -19.36 -36.75
C CYS A 102 -5.32 -17.85 -37.02
N THR A 103 -5.87 -17.50 -38.18
CA THR A 103 -6.00 -16.14 -38.72
C THR A 103 -7.36 -15.49 -38.47
N THR A 104 -8.24 -16.11 -37.68
CA THR A 104 -9.54 -15.52 -37.30
C THR A 104 -9.92 -15.88 -35.86
N CYS A 105 -10.30 -14.87 -35.06
CA CYS A 105 -10.86 -15.00 -33.71
C CYS A 105 -12.40 -15.01 -33.81
N SER A 106 -13.10 -15.93 -33.13
CA SER A 106 -14.57 -16.00 -33.11
C SER A 106 -15.11 -15.98 -31.67
N ALA A 107 -16.30 -15.41 -31.47
CA ALA A 107 -16.98 -15.31 -30.17
C ALA A 107 -17.41 -16.70 -29.62
N PRO A 108 -17.41 -16.90 -28.29
CA PRO A 108 -17.81 -18.16 -27.67
C PRO A 108 -19.32 -18.43 -27.89
N GLN A 109 -19.66 -19.68 -28.20
CA GLN A 109 -21.04 -20.14 -28.44
C GLN A 109 -21.77 -20.42 -27.10
N PRO A 110 -23.11 -20.25 -27.04
CA PRO A 110 -23.90 -20.52 -25.83
C PRO A 110 -23.84 -22.01 -25.44
N GLY A 111 -23.42 -22.30 -24.21
CA GLY A 111 -23.22 -23.66 -23.67
C GLY A 111 -21.77 -24.06 -23.41
N TYR A 112 -20.81 -23.16 -23.69
CA TYR A 112 -19.43 -23.33 -23.24
C TYR A 112 -19.32 -22.83 -21.79
N GLU A 113 -19.04 -23.72 -20.84
CA GLU A 113 -18.53 -23.28 -19.54
C GLU A 113 -17.28 -22.44 -19.81
N LEU A 114 -17.31 -21.15 -19.42
CA LEU A 114 -16.12 -20.31 -19.44
C LEU A 114 -15.05 -21.08 -18.67
N PRO A 115 -13.87 -21.33 -19.26
CA PRO A 115 -12.79 -21.94 -18.49
C PRO A 115 -12.64 -21.13 -17.20
N THR A 116 -12.33 -21.80 -16.10
CA THR A 116 -11.80 -21.24 -14.85
C THR A 116 -10.48 -20.46 -15.06
N ALA A 117 -10.24 -19.94 -16.27
CA ALA A 117 -9.06 -19.24 -16.69
C ALA A 117 -9.01 -17.85 -16.03
N GLN A 118 -8.00 -17.69 -15.20
CA GLN A 118 -7.36 -16.45 -14.82
C GLN A 118 -7.43 -15.41 -15.95
N GLN A 119 -7.94 -14.22 -15.64
CA GLN A 119 -8.03 -13.15 -16.62
C GLN A 119 -6.69 -12.43 -16.75
N VAL A 120 -6.09 -12.49 -17.94
CA VAL A 120 -4.83 -11.79 -18.22
C VAL A 120 -5.11 -10.47 -18.95
N LEU A 121 -4.68 -9.36 -18.36
CA LEU A 121 -4.74 -8.00 -18.91
C LEU A 121 -3.33 -7.51 -19.24
N ASN A 122 -3.14 -6.83 -20.38
CA ASN A 122 -1.84 -6.29 -20.77
C ASN A 122 -1.99 -4.82 -21.22
N PHE A 123 -1.26 -3.91 -20.57
CA PHE A 123 -1.29 -2.48 -20.88
C PHE A 123 0.13 -1.90 -20.86
N THR A 124 0.51 -1.11 -21.87
CA THR A 124 1.74 -0.32 -21.75
C THR A 124 1.54 0.83 -20.76
N PHE A 125 0.40 1.51 -20.85
CA PHE A 125 -0.01 2.58 -19.95
C PHE A 125 -1.52 2.55 -19.75
N MET A 126 -1.99 2.78 -18.52
CA MET A 126 -3.41 2.81 -18.19
C MET A 126 -3.77 4.16 -17.55
N THR A 127 -4.81 4.84 -18.04
CA THR A 127 -5.39 6.02 -17.37
C THR A 127 -6.80 5.70 -16.89
N ILE A 128 -7.08 6.01 -15.62
CA ILE A 128 -8.37 5.78 -14.95
C ILE A 128 -8.96 7.15 -14.60
N ALA A 129 -9.91 7.63 -15.40
CA ALA A 129 -10.57 8.94 -15.23
C ALA A 129 -11.88 8.88 -14.44
N SER A 130 -12.42 7.69 -14.23
CA SER A 130 -13.59 7.42 -13.38
C SER A 130 -13.39 6.05 -12.70
N SER A 131 -14.37 5.17 -12.54
CA SER A 131 -14.20 3.90 -11.82
C SER A 131 -13.62 2.78 -12.70
N PHE A 132 -12.63 2.03 -12.19
CA PHE A 132 -12.17 0.74 -12.72
C PHE A 132 -12.19 -0.29 -11.59
N SER A 133 -13.02 -1.34 -11.69
CA SER A 133 -13.18 -2.33 -10.62
C SER A 133 -12.87 -3.74 -11.10
N LEU A 134 -11.92 -4.41 -10.44
CA LEU A 134 -11.66 -5.84 -10.54
C LEU A 134 -12.64 -6.56 -9.60
N VAL A 135 -13.53 -7.42 -10.13
CA VAL A 135 -14.46 -8.20 -9.30
C VAL A 135 -14.52 -9.64 -9.75
N GLY A 136 -14.56 -10.55 -8.76
CA GLY A 136 -14.61 -12.01 -8.88
C GLY A 136 -13.51 -12.62 -9.76
N ARG A 137 -13.26 -13.93 -9.61
CA ARG A 137 -12.24 -14.72 -10.34
C ARG A 137 -10.80 -14.19 -10.21
N ASP A 138 -9.84 -15.03 -10.56
CA ASP A 138 -8.43 -14.62 -10.55
C ASP A 138 -8.11 -13.63 -11.70
N HIS A 139 -7.30 -12.60 -11.42
CA HIS A 139 -6.80 -11.66 -12.41
C HIS A 139 -5.27 -11.56 -12.38
N THR A 140 -4.68 -11.37 -13.55
CA THR A 140 -3.30 -10.93 -13.71
C THR A 140 -3.26 -9.78 -14.70
N MET A 141 -2.69 -8.66 -14.28
CA MET A 141 -2.54 -7.45 -15.07
C MET A 141 -1.06 -7.14 -15.23
N TYR A 142 -0.55 -7.24 -16.45
CA TYR A 142 0.74 -6.68 -16.81
C TYR A 142 0.54 -5.23 -17.24
N VAL A 143 1.19 -4.29 -16.56
CA VAL A 143 1.02 -2.86 -16.86
C VAL A 143 2.31 -2.08 -16.71
N GLY A 144 2.65 -1.19 -17.65
CA GLY A 144 3.85 -0.35 -17.49
C GLY A 144 3.69 0.72 -16.42
N SER A 145 2.58 1.47 -16.44
CA SER A 145 2.20 2.40 -15.38
C SER A 145 0.69 2.66 -15.39
N ILE A 146 0.14 2.95 -14.21
CA ILE A 146 -1.27 3.30 -14.02
C ILE A 146 -1.36 4.75 -13.56
N PHE A 147 -2.26 5.52 -14.17
CA PHE A 147 -2.52 6.91 -13.84
C PHE A 147 -3.99 7.09 -13.47
N ILE A 148 -4.29 7.24 -12.17
CA ILE A 148 -5.64 7.47 -11.67
C ILE A 148 -5.86 8.98 -11.58
N ASN A 149 -6.60 9.53 -12.54
CA ASN A 149 -6.84 10.96 -12.67
C ASN A 149 -8.28 11.30 -12.28
N GLY A 150 -8.53 11.56 -11.00
CA GLY A 150 -9.88 11.81 -10.46
C GLY A 150 -10.79 10.59 -10.39
N GLY A 151 -10.43 9.50 -11.06
CA GLY A 151 -11.10 8.21 -11.00
C GLY A 151 -10.79 7.37 -9.76
N ARG A 152 -11.06 6.07 -9.83
CA ARG A 152 -10.83 5.10 -8.74
C ARG A 152 -10.50 3.71 -9.28
N LEU A 153 -9.37 3.14 -8.88
CA LEU A 153 -9.05 1.72 -9.06
C LEU A 153 -9.52 0.93 -7.84
N ILE A 154 -10.33 -0.10 -8.04
CA ILE A 154 -10.96 -0.89 -6.97
C ILE A 154 -10.64 -2.38 -7.16
N ALA A 155 -10.06 -2.99 -6.14
CA ALA A 155 -9.95 -4.43 -5.96
C ALA A 155 -10.37 -4.75 -4.53
N GLY A 156 -11.66 -4.98 -4.34
CA GLY A 156 -12.26 -5.07 -3.01
C GLY A 156 -12.56 -3.70 -2.38
N LEU A 157 -13.38 -3.72 -1.34
CA LEU A 157 -13.77 -2.57 -0.52
C LEU A 157 -13.56 -2.92 0.97
N PRO A 158 -13.54 -1.92 1.88
CA PRO A 158 -13.30 -2.18 3.31
C PRO A 158 -14.29 -3.16 3.94
N ASP A 159 -15.54 -3.15 3.48
CA ASP A 159 -16.65 -4.00 3.92
C ASP A 159 -16.92 -5.19 2.98
N ALA A 160 -16.24 -5.24 1.83
CA ALA A 160 -16.34 -6.33 0.86
C ALA A 160 -14.95 -6.63 0.25
N PRO A 161 -14.07 -7.33 0.99
CA PRO A 161 -12.75 -7.70 0.49
C PRO A 161 -12.82 -8.57 -0.77
N PHE A 162 -11.82 -8.43 -1.62
CA PHE A 162 -11.61 -9.29 -2.78
C PHE A 162 -11.09 -10.65 -2.31
N ASN A 163 -11.78 -11.74 -2.66
CA ASN A 163 -11.48 -13.08 -2.14
C ASN A 163 -10.69 -13.97 -3.11
N ASP A 164 -10.72 -13.65 -4.41
CA ASP A 164 -9.93 -14.35 -5.44
C ASP A 164 -8.50 -13.77 -5.52
N SER A 165 -7.68 -14.18 -6.48
CA SER A 165 -6.30 -13.72 -6.61
C SER A 165 -6.16 -12.56 -7.62
N ILE A 166 -5.33 -11.55 -7.32
CA ILE A 166 -4.97 -10.48 -8.24
C ILE A 166 -3.47 -10.29 -8.23
N ASP A 167 -2.86 -10.37 -9.41
CA ASP A 167 -1.49 -9.92 -9.65
C ASP A 167 -1.48 -8.68 -10.53
N ILE A 168 -1.05 -7.53 -10.02
CA ILE A 168 -0.74 -6.36 -10.83
C ILE A 168 0.78 -6.28 -10.98
N ILE A 169 1.25 -6.70 -12.15
CA ILE A 169 2.66 -6.83 -12.50
C ILE A 169 3.11 -5.58 -13.25
N LEU A 170 3.88 -4.73 -12.58
CA LEU A 170 4.46 -3.53 -13.18
C LEU A 170 5.69 -3.86 -14.03
N GLN A 171 5.66 -3.41 -15.28
CA GLN A 171 6.71 -3.63 -16.27
C GLN A 171 7.55 -2.38 -16.50
N ASP A 172 8.83 -2.54 -16.82
CA ASP A 172 9.59 -1.41 -17.32
C ASP A 172 9.16 -1.04 -18.73
N HIS A 173 8.82 0.22 -18.91
CA HIS A 173 8.62 0.81 -20.21
C HIS A 173 9.29 2.18 -20.16
N HIS A 174 10.60 2.21 -20.42
CA HIS A 174 11.47 3.40 -20.31
C HIS A 174 11.00 4.63 -21.11
N SER A 175 10.07 4.44 -22.06
CA SER A 175 9.48 5.51 -22.87
C SER A 175 8.29 6.20 -22.20
N ILE A 176 7.84 5.75 -21.03
CA ILE A 176 6.69 6.31 -20.34
C ILE A 176 7.13 7.26 -19.24
N THR A 177 6.67 8.50 -19.36
CA THR A 177 6.81 9.51 -18.33
C THR A 177 5.46 10.21 -18.16
N ILE A 178 4.96 10.29 -16.92
CA ILE A 178 3.75 11.07 -16.61
C ILE A 178 4.20 12.49 -16.27
N ALA A 179 3.77 13.46 -17.07
CA ALA A 179 3.94 14.87 -16.81
C ALA A 179 2.65 15.43 -16.22
N LEU A 180 2.70 15.94 -14.99
CA LEU A 180 1.57 16.66 -14.39
C LEU A 180 1.75 18.18 -14.55
N PRO A 181 0.66 18.96 -14.53
CA PRO A 181 0.72 20.42 -14.64
C PRO A 181 1.57 21.09 -13.54
N TYR A 182 1.91 22.37 -13.76
CA TYR A 182 2.58 23.25 -12.78
C TYR A 182 3.95 22.75 -12.27
N ASN A 183 4.81 22.27 -13.18
CA ASN A 183 6.19 21.83 -12.88
C ASN A 183 6.26 20.67 -11.87
N PHE A 184 5.26 19.80 -11.86
CA PHE A 184 5.34 18.56 -11.10
C PHE A 184 6.51 17.71 -11.62
N PRO A 185 7.29 17.05 -10.74
CA PRO A 185 8.30 16.11 -11.17
C PRO A 185 7.74 15.07 -12.15
N LEU A 186 8.52 14.78 -13.19
CA LEU A 186 8.22 13.71 -14.13
C LEU A 186 8.15 12.38 -13.37
N ILE A 187 7.02 11.68 -13.49
CA ILE A 187 6.84 10.35 -12.86
C ILE A 187 7.29 9.30 -13.88
N GLY A 188 8.29 8.50 -13.52
CA GLY A 188 8.87 7.48 -14.40
C GLY A 188 7.99 6.23 -14.58
N SER A 189 8.59 5.16 -15.11
CA SER A 189 7.94 3.86 -15.32
C SER A 189 7.75 3.07 -14.01
N ARG A 190 6.94 2.01 -14.05
CA ARG A 190 6.56 1.16 -12.90
C ARG A 190 5.87 1.94 -11.77
N VAL A 191 5.06 2.93 -12.12
CA VAL A 191 4.34 3.74 -11.14
C VAL A 191 2.82 3.60 -11.27
N ILE A 192 2.14 3.49 -10.12
CA ILE A 192 0.72 3.77 -9.97
C ILE A 192 0.60 5.18 -9.39
N ALA A 193 0.33 6.17 -10.23
CA ALA A 193 0.12 7.54 -9.83
C ALA A 193 -1.35 7.76 -9.46
N VAL A 194 -1.62 8.17 -8.23
CA VAL A 194 -2.95 8.24 -7.62
C VAL A 194 -3.33 9.69 -7.33
N LEU A 195 -4.20 10.24 -8.16
CA LEU A 195 -4.83 11.57 -8.00
C LEU A 195 -6.37 11.45 -7.98
N GLY A 196 -6.83 10.26 -7.60
CA GLY A 196 -8.22 9.89 -7.34
C GLY A 196 -8.25 8.90 -6.18
N GLY A 197 -8.87 7.73 -6.33
CA GLY A 197 -8.86 6.68 -5.31
C GLY A 197 -8.13 5.40 -5.74
N LEU A 198 -7.41 4.79 -4.81
CA LEU A 198 -6.91 3.43 -4.94
C LEU A 198 -7.42 2.60 -3.77
N ASP A 199 -8.28 1.62 -4.02
CA ASP A 199 -8.83 0.74 -2.99
C ASP A 199 -8.42 -0.69 -3.30
N LEU A 200 -7.53 -1.22 -2.46
CA LEU A 200 -7.06 -2.60 -2.54
C LEU A 200 -7.35 -3.24 -1.18
N HIS A 201 -8.33 -4.13 -1.14
CA HIS A 201 -8.77 -4.83 0.07
C HIS A 201 -8.76 -6.33 -0.19
N GLY A 202 -7.64 -6.98 0.14
CA GLY A 202 -7.51 -8.44 0.04
C GLY A 202 -8.21 -9.18 1.17
N SER A 203 -8.26 -10.50 1.04
CA SER A 203 -8.86 -11.42 2.00
C SER A 203 -8.30 -11.18 3.40
N LEU A 204 -9.19 -11.15 4.40
CA LEU A 204 -8.78 -10.96 5.80
C LEU A 204 -7.85 -12.09 6.25
N ARG A 205 -6.70 -11.73 6.82
CA ARG A 205 -5.65 -12.68 7.25
C ARG A 205 -5.55 -12.84 8.76
N GLY A 206 -6.36 -12.11 9.53
CA GLY A 206 -6.31 -12.09 10.98
C GLY A 206 -5.04 -11.37 11.47
N ILE A 207 -4.21 -12.07 12.23
CA ILE A 207 -2.95 -11.55 12.76
C ILE A 207 -1.89 -11.54 11.64
N SER A 208 -1.31 -10.37 11.35
CA SER A 208 -0.26 -10.26 10.31
C SER A 208 1.12 -10.74 10.79
N TRP A 209 1.40 -10.65 12.08
CA TRP A 209 2.63 -11.18 12.68
C TRP A 209 2.45 -11.46 14.16
N THR A 210 3.22 -12.41 14.69
CA THR A 210 3.28 -12.73 16.12
C THR A 210 4.73 -13.13 16.49
N ARG A 211 4.96 -13.69 17.68
CA ARG A 211 6.27 -14.16 18.13
C ARG A 211 6.29 -15.68 18.24
N ILE A 212 7.46 -16.29 18.13
CA ILE A 212 7.63 -17.67 18.58
C ILE A 212 7.46 -17.75 20.10
N ALA A 213 6.78 -18.79 20.58
CA ALA A 213 6.54 -19.06 22.00
C ALA A 213 7.68 -19.86 22.64
N THR A 214 8.40 -20.64 21.84
CA THR A 214 9.55 -21.46 22.27
C THR A 214 10.70 -21.30 21.29
N THR A 215 11.93 -21.40 21.78
CA THR A 215 13.14 -21.43 20.93
C THR A 215 13.00 -22.52 19.87
N ALA A 216 13.24 -22.15 18.62
CA ALA A 216 13.26 -23.06 17.48
C ALA A 216 14.72 -23.24 17.03
N ALA A 217 15.22 -24.47 17.06
CA ALA A 217 16.62 -24.75 16.77
C ALA A 217 16.88 -24.89 15.27
N SER A 218 18.10 -24.52 14.84
CA SER A 218 18.58 -24.83 13.50
C SER A 218 18.44 -26.34 13.20
N GLY A 219 17.92 -26.66 12.02
CA GLY A 219 17.61 -28.03 11.59
C GLY A 219 16.21 -28.51 11.97
N GLU A 220 15.45 -27.79 12.80
CA GLU A 220 14.04 -28.10 13.05
C GLU A 220 13.16 -27.64 11.87
N SER A 221 12.01 -28.29 11.67
CA SER A 221 11.01 -27.88 10.67
C SER A 221 9.69 -27.47 11.32
N LEU A 222 9.73 -27.08 12.59
CA LEU A 222 8.56 -26.75 13.39
C LEU A 222 8.84 -25.48 14.18
N ILE A 223 7.87 -24.56 14.20
CA ILE A 223 7.86 -23.39 15.08
C ILE A 223 6.54 -23.34 15.86
N VAL A 224 6.62 -22.94 17.12
CA VAL A 224 5.45 -22.72 17.98
C VAL A 224 5.25 -21.22 18.14
N LEU A 225 4.07 -20.73 17.81
CA LEU A 225 3.68 -19.32 17.89
C LEU A 225 3.02 -18.99 19.23
N SER A 226 3.15 -17.73 19.64
CA SER A 226 2.54 -17.18 20.87
C SER A 226 1.04 -16.94 20.71
N GLU A 227 0.58 -16.72 19.48
CA GLU A 227 -0.83 -16.44 19.16
C GLU A 227 -1.31 -17.34 18.03
N ARG A 228 -2.63 -17.58 18.01
CA ARG A 228 -3.26 -18.39 16.97
C ARG A 228 -3.40 -17.57 15.69
N VAL A 229 -2.90 -18.09 14.56
CA VAL A 229 -3.00 -17.47 13.25
C VAL A 229 -4.08 -18.12 12.37
N SER A 230 -4.57 -17.36 11.39
CA SER A 230 -5.49 -17.82 10.33
C SER A 230 -4.80 -17.97 8.97
N TRP A 231 -3.48 -18.16 8.97
CA TRP A 231 -2.70 -18.40 7.76
C TRP A 231 -3.04 -19.77 7.15
N MET A 232 -2.60 -20.00 5.92
CA MET A 232 -2.94 -21.15 5.09
C MET A 232 -1.69 -21.93 4.69
N ILE A 233 -1.89 -23.21 4.38
CA ILE A 233 -0.82 -24.06 3.82
C ILE A 233 -0.35 -23.44 2.50
N GLY A 234 0.96 -23.37 2.32
CA GLY A 234 1.59 -22.77 1.14
C GLY A 234 1.80 -21.26 1.22
N ASP A 235 1.36 -20.58 2.29
CA ASP A 235 1.77 -19.19 2.50
C ASP A 235 3.26 -19.09 2.85
N GLU A 236 3.85 -17.98 2.44
CA GLU A 236 5.19 -17.59 2.82
C GLU A 236 5.15 -16.65 4.02
N PHE A 237 6.11 -16.84 4.92
CA PHE A 237 6.34 -16.00 6.09
C PHE A 237 7.84 -15.78 6.31
N VAL A 238 8.16 -14.81 7.15
CA VAL A 238 9.53 -14.56 7.62
C VAL A 238 9.64 -14.80 9.11
N ILE A 239 10.76 -15.35 9.55
CA ILE A 239 11.15 -15.43 10.96
C ILE A 239 12.39 -14.57 11.18
N THR A 240 12.27 -13.58 12.05
CA THR A 240 13.31 -12.56 12.25
C THR A 240 14.52 -13.11 13.00
N THR A 241 15.71 -12.63 12.67
CA THR A 241 16.92 -12.92 13.46
C THR A 241 16.73 -12.57 14.94
N THR A 242 17.35 -13.36 15.82
CA THR A 242 17.46 -13.10 17.26
C THR A 242 18.89 -12.80 17.71
N ASP A 243 19.83 -12.72 16.77
CA ASP A 243 21.23 -12.38 17.03
C ASP A 243 21.63 -11.09 16.32
N ARG A 244 22.94 -10.83 16.17
CA ARG A 244 23.45 -9.59 15.57
C ARG A 244 23.58 -9.66 14.05
N ASP A 245 23.41 -10.84 13.46
CA ASP A 245 23.50 -11.02 12.03
C ASP A 245 22.10 -10.92 11.40
N ILE A 246 21.90 -9.85 10.63
CA ILE A 246 20.63 -9.58 9.95
C ILE A 246 20.31 -10.67 8.91
N SER A 247 21.33 -11.37 8.39
CA SER A 247 21.19 -12.41 7.38
C SER A 247 20.59 -13.71 7.94
N HIS A 248 20.52 -13.85 9.27
CA HIS A 248 19.85 -14.97 9.93
C HIS A 248 18.31 -14.83 9.96
N THR A 249 17.76 -13.73 9.44
CA THR A 249 16.33 -13.67 9.13
C THR A 249 16.04 -14.54 7.92
N GLU A 250 15.15 -15.51 8.06
CA GLU A 250 14.88 -16.50 7.02
C GLU A 250 13.41 -16.51 6.58
N ARG A 251 13.20 -16.79 5.28
CA ARG A 251 11.89 -16.95 4.67
C ARG A 251 11.55 -18.44 4.62
N HIS A 252 10.31 -18.76 5.00
CA HIS A 252 9.79 -20.12 4.97
C HIS A 252 8.42 -20.17 4.30
N ARG A 253 8.06 -21.39 3.90
CA ARG A 253 6.73 -21.72 3.40
C ARG A 253 6.05 -22.71 4.33
N ILE A 254 4.77 -22.49 4.61
CA ILE A 254 3.99 -23.33 5.51
C ILE A 254 3.68 -24.68 4.84
N ALA A 255 4.13 -25.78 5.45
CA ALA A 255 3.78 -27.14 5.05
C ALA A 255 2.46 -27.61 5.69
N SER A 256 2.28 -27.34 6.98
CA SER A 256 1.03 -27.63 7.72
C SER A 256 0.90 -26.71 8.92
N ILE A 257 -0.32 -26.62 9.46
CA ILE A 257 -0.63 -25.83 10.65
C ILE A 257 -1.45 -26.69 11.62
N ASP A 258 -0.93 -26.90 12.83
CA ASP A 258 -1.65 -27.59 13.90
C ASP A 258 -2.19 -26.58 14.91
N ASN A 259 -3.49 -26.66 15.18
CA ASN A 259 -4.21 -25.82 16.14
C ASN A 259 -4.04 -24.29 15.93
N GLY A 260 -3.57 -23.86 14.76
CA GLY A 260 -3.31 -22.46 14.44
C GLY A 260 -2.11 -21.84 15.17
N THR A 261 -1.39 -22.59 16.00
CA THR A 261 -0.22 -22.08 16.77
C THR A 261 1.06 -22.84 16.46
N ILE A 262 1.00 -23.99 15.80
CA ILE A 262 2.18 -24.77 15.43
C ILE A 262 2.26 -24.74 13.91
N ILE A 263 3.35 -24.22 13.37
CA ILE A 263 3.62 -24.20 11.93
C ILE A 263 4.75 -25.19 11.65
N HIS A 264 4.52 -26.07 10.68
CA HIS A 264 5.59 -26.86 10.08
C HIS A 264 6.09 -26.17 8.81
N THR A 265 7.40 -26.03 8.67
CA THR A 265 8.04 -25.42 7.51
C THR A 265 8.31 -26.47 6.43
N MET A 266 8.25 -26.08 5.15
CA MET A 266 8.57 -26.99 4.04
C MET A 266 10.04 -27.41 4.00
N ILE A 267 10.92 -26.57 4.53
CA ILE A 267 12.36 -26.83 4.68
C ILE A 267 12.78 -26.56 6.14
N PRO A 268 13.79 -27.26 6.68
CA PRO A 268 14.30 -26.97 8.00
C PRO A 268 14.83 -25.54 8.15
N LEU A 269 14.74 -25.00 9.36
CA LEU A 269 15.33 -23.72 9.75
C LEU A 269 16.85 -23.78 9.57
N ALA A 270 17.43 -22.78 8.91
CA ALA A 270 18.87 -22.66 8.78
C ALA A 270 19.49 -22.19 10.11
N TYR A 271 18.77 -21.38 10.88
CA TYR A 271 19.29 -20.73 12.08
C TYR A 271 18.43 -21.02 13.31
N THR A 272 19.05 -20.88 14.48
CA THR A 272 18.36 -20.99 15.76
C THR A 272 17.72 -19.63 16.10
N HIS A 273 16.42 -19.65 16.38
CA HIS A 273 15.64 -18.48 16.77
C HIS A 273 15.25 -18.60 18.24
N ILE A 274 15.79 -17.73 19.07
CA ILE A 274 15.75 -17.87 20.53
C ILE A 274 14.58 -17.10 21.14
N VAL A 275 13.95 -17.69 22.16
CA VAL A 275 13.09 -16.98 23.10
C VAL A 275 13.87 -16.73 24.40
N LEU A 276 14.03 -15.46 24.76
CA LEU A 276 14.71 -15.02 25.97
C LEU A 276 13.73 -14.25 26.86
N GLN A 277 13.51 -14.77 28.07
CA GLN A 277 12.76 -14.08 29.10
C GLN A 277 13.73 -13.61 30.20
N GLN A 278 13.89 -12.30 30.36
CA GLN A 278 14.73 -11.70 31.40
C GLN A 278 13.87 -10.92 32.38
N THR A 279 13.95 -11.26 33.66
CA THR A 279 13.34 -10.46 34.73
C THR A 279 14.40 -9.57 35.37
N PHE A 280 14.11 -8.28 35.48
CA PHE A 280 14.98 -7.27 36.06
C PHE A 280 14.72 -7.11 37.57
N PRO A 281 15.68 -6.57 38.35
CA PRO A 281 15.52 -6.36 39.80
C PRO A 281 14.31 -5.50 40.20
N ASN A 282 13.81 -4.66 39.29
CA ASN A 282 12.61 -3.85 39.49
C ASN A 282 11.28 -4.62 39.25
N GLY A 283 11.35 -5.92 38.99
CA GLY A 283 10.20 -6.79 38.71
C GLY A 283 9.68 -6.74 37.28
N GLN A 284 10.28 -5.92 36.39
CA GLN A 284 9.91 -5.92 34.97
C GLN A 284 10.45 -7.17 34.28
N THR A 285 9.62 -7.81 33.48
CA THR A 285 10.02 -8.94 32.64
C THR A 285 10.01 -8.52 31.19
N VAL A 286 11.14 -8.67 30.51
CA VAL A 286 11.29 -8.45 29.07
C VAL A 286 11.34 -9.81 28.40
N ASN A 287 10.51 -10.00 27.38
CA ASN A 287 10.49 -11.19 26.55
C ASN A 287 10.93 -10.81 25.13
N ILE A 288 12.12 -11.25 24.74
CA ILE A 288 12.66 -11.07 23.39
C ILE A 288 12.50 -12.40 22.67
N ALA A 289 11.82 -12.39 21.54
CA ALA A 289 11.57 -13.58 20.74
C ALA A 289 11.54 -13.20 19.26
N ALA A 290 11.95 -14.13 18.40
CA ALA A 290 11.80 -13.93 16.96
C ALA A 290 10.33 -13.65 16.62
N ALA A 291 10.10 -12.62 15.82
CA ALA A 291 8.80 -12.43 15.20
C ALA A 291 8.66 -13.29 13.97
N VAL A 292 7.42 -13.69 13.72
CA VAL A 292 6.98 -14.45 12.56
C VAL A 292 5.95 -13.59 11.84
N GLY A 293 6.24 -13.15 10.63
CA GLY A 293 5.40 -12.24 9.85
C GLY A 293 4.92 -12.85 8.53
N LEU A 294 3.62 -12.76 8.25
CA LEU A 294 3.03 -13.24 7.00
C LEU A 294 3.44 -12.34 5.82
N LEU A 295 3.88 -12.95 4.72
CA LEU A 295 4.15 -12.24 3.47
C LEU A 295 3.01 -12.42 2.45
N THR A 296 2.43 -13.61 2.33
CA THR A 296 1.48 -13.92 1.25
C THR A 296 0.12 -13.24 1.43
N HIS A 297 -0.31 -12.56 0.36
CA HIS A 297 -1.67 -12.03 0.20
C HIS A 297 -2.22 -12.38 -1.18
N ASN A 298 -3.55 -12.36 -1.33
CA ASN A 298 -4.22 -12.66 -2.58
C ASN A 298 -4.18 -11.49 -3.57
N ILE A 299 -4.08 -10.23 -3.10
CA ILE A 299 -3.79 -9.08 -3.96
C ILE A 299 -2.29 -8.78 -3.88
N ARG A 300 -1.60 -8.83 -5.01
CA ARG A 300 -0.15 -8.61 -5.13
C ARG A 300 0.15 -7.55 -6.18
N ILE A 301 0.97 -6.57 -5.81
CA ILE A 301 1.59 -5.63 -6.75
C ILE A 301 3.06 -6.03 -6.88
N ILE A 302 3.48 -6.38 -8.10
CA ILE A 302 4.73 -7.08 -8.34
C ILE A 302 5.54 -6.29 -9.35
N ASN A 303 6.84 -6.09 -9.10
CA ASN A 303 7.76 -5.68 -10.15
C ASN A 303 8.24 -6.89 -10.96
N GLN A 304 8.05 -6.89 -12.28
CA GLN A 304 8.35 -8.06 -13.12
C GLN A 304 9.83 -8.44 -13.16
N SER A 305 10.74 -7.48 -13.03
CA SER A 305 12.17 -7.70 -13.34
C SER A 305 13.02 -7.81 -12.06
N PRO A 306 13.95 -8.77 -11.96
CA PRO A 306 15.10 -8.61 -11.07
C PRO A 306 15.82 -7.36 -11.56
N SER A 307 15.95 -6.36 -10.71
CA SER A 307 16.16 -4.99 -11.15
C SER A 307 17.63 -4.70 -11.45
N PRO A 308 18.09 -4.63 -12.72
CA PRO A 308 19.27 -3.84 -13.01
C PRO A 308 18.98 -2.40 -12.53
N ASN A 309 19.89 -1.82 -11.75
CA ASN A 309 19.83 -0.45 -11.21
C ASN A 309 18.90 -0.21 -10.00
N LEU A 310 18.56 -1.23 -9.20
CA LEU A 310 17.86 -1.05 -7.91
C LEU A 310 16.54 -0.25 -8.02
N SER A 311 15.76 -0.52 -9.06
CA SER A 311 14.52 0.18 -9.39
C SER A 311 13.29 -0.75 -9.32
N GLY A 312 12.41 -0.49 -8.38
CA GLY A 312 11.20 -1.26 -8.10
C GLY A 312 9.90 -0.53 -8.46
N LEU A 313 8.78 -1.14 -8.05
CA LEU A 313 7.45 -0.55 -8.20
C LEU A 313 7.23 0.63 -7.24
N ARG A 314 6.40 1.59 -7.66
CA ARG A 314 5.97 2.72 -6.83
C ARG A 314 4.47 2.97 -6.95
N ILE A 315 3.88 3.44 -5.87
CA ILE A 315 2.53 3.99 -5.74
C ILE A 315 2.69 5.40 -5.20
N PHE A 316 2.40 6.37 -6.05
CA PHE A 316 2.61 7.77 -5.74
C PHE A 316 1.27 8.48 -5.58
N ILE A 317 0.95 8.87 -4.35
CA ILE A 317 -0.34 9.45 -3.97
C ILE A 317 -0.13 10.93 -3.72
N THR A 318 -0.77 11.76 -4.51
CA THR A 318 -0.56 13.21 -4.46
C THR A 318 -1.80 14.00 -4.85
N GLN A 319 -1.67 15.32 -4.91
CA GLN A 319 -2.70 16.25 -5.34
C GLN A 319 -2.15 17.18 -6.41
N TYR A 320 -3.04 17.70 -7.26
CA TYR A 320 -2.74 18.83 -8.14
C TYR A 320 -4.00 19.62 -8.47
N SER A 321 -3.81 20.88 -8.85
CA SER A 321 -4.86 21.69 -9.48
C SER A 321 -4.56 21.82 -10.97
N THR A 322 -5.58 21.99 -11.79
CA THR A 322 -5.47 22.33 -13.21
C THR A 322 -6.70 23.07 -13.70
N LEU A 323 -6.58 23.75 -14.84
CA LEU A 323 -7.70 24.42 -15.51
C LEU A 323 -8.25 23.48 -16.60
N ILE A 324 -9.51 23.08 -16.47
CA ILE A 324 -10.20 22.29 -17.49
C ILE A 324 -11.12 23.20 -18.29
N ARG A 325 -11.01 23.13 -19.62
CA ARG A 325 -11.91 23.81 -20.55
C ARG A 325 -13.09 22.90 -20.87
N TYR A 326 -14.30 23.31 -20.51
CA TYR A 326 -15.51 22.61 -20.90
C TYR A 326 -15.88 22.98 -22.34
N SER A 327 -16.15 21.96 -23.17
CA SER A 327 -16.40 22.13 -24.61
C SER A 327 -17.74 22.79 -24.93
N ASP A 328 -18.73 22.67 -24.03
CA ASP A 328 -20.09 23.19 -24.19
C ASP A 328 -20.20 24.69 -23.87
N THR A 329 -19.46 25.15 -22.86
CA THR A 329 -19.53 26.52 -22.31
C THR A 329 -18.28 27.34 -22.63
N ASN A 330 -17.22 26.70 -23.14
CA ASN A 330 -15.88 27.28 -23.33
C ASN A 330 -15.30 27.91 -22.04
N GLN A 331 -15.87 27.55 -20.88
CA GLN A 331 -15.46 28.05 -19.58
C GLN A 331 -14.22 27.29 -19.10
N LEU A 332 -13.26 28.02 -18.54
CA LEU A 332 -12.16 27.44 -17.78
C LEU A 332 -12.60 27.29 -16.32
N VAL A 333 -12.50 26.06 -15.81
CA VAL A 333 -12.86 25.74 -14.43
C VAL A 333 -11.63 25.21 -13.71
N ASP A 334 -11.30 25.84 -12.58
CA ASP A 334 -10.31 25.33 -11.64
C ASP A 334 -10.78 23.97 -11.11
N THR A 335 -10.05 22.93 -11.50
CA THR A 335 -10.32 21.56 -11.11
C THR A 335 -9.18 21.08 -10.22
N TYR A 336 -9.56 20.55 -9.06
CA TYR A 336 -8.62 20.07 -8.05
C TYR A 336 -8.77 18.55 -7.87
N TYR A 337 -7.65 17.86 -7.98
CA TYR A 337 -7.52 16.42 -7.84
C TYR A 337 -6.72 16.11 -6.58
N LYS A 338 -7.28 15.29 -5.69
CA LYS A 338 -6.63 14.83 -4.46
C LYS A 338 -6.70 13.32 -4.39
N GLY A 339 -5.53 12.69 -4.42
CA GLY A 339 -5.35 11.26 -4.26
C GLY A 339 -5.66 10.77 -2.85
N TYR A 340 -6.16 9.54 -2.75
CA TYR A 340 -6.24 8.75 -1.52
C TYR A 340 -6.02 7.28 -1.83
N ALA A 341 -5.51 6.52 -0.85
CA ALA A 341 -5.35 5.07 -1.00
C ALA A 341 -5.79 4.33 0.26
N ARG A 342 -6.65 3.33 0.09
CA ARG A 342 -7.12 2.44 1.16
C ARG A 342 -6.59 1.06 0.85
N LEU A 343 -5.53 0.69 1.56
CA LEU A 343 -4.76 -0.51 1.27
C LEU A 343 -4.88 -1.41 2.48
N SER A 344 -5.45 -2.60 2.29
CA SER A 344 -5.44 -3.63 3.31
C SER A 344 -5.22 -5.03 2.77
N ASN A 345 -4.49 -5.86 3.51
CA ASN A 345 -4.21 -7.25 3.16
C ASN A 345 -3.67 -7.38 1.73
N THR A 346 -2.74 -6.49 1.35
CA THR A 346 -2.13 -6.43 0.02
C THR A 346 -0.62 -6.63 0.13
N GLN A 347 -0.03 -7.37 -0.81
CA GLN A 347 1.40 -7.64 -0.86
C GLN A 347 2.09 -6.80 -1.95
N PHE A 348 3.24 -6.22 -1.62
CA PHE A 348 4.08 -5.44 -2.54
C PHE A 348 5.45 -6.12 -2.69
N ILE A 349 5.83 -6.52 -3.90
CA ILE A 349 7.04 -7.33 -4.17
C ILE A 349 7.99 -6.61 -5.13
N GLY A 350 9.25 -6.41 -4.73
CA GLY A 350 10.26 -5.78 -5.58
C GLY A 350 10.04 -4.27 -5.71
N PHE A 351 10.02 -3.56 -4.59
CA PHE A 351 9.45 -2.23 -4.47
C PHE A 351 10.46 -1.10 -4.27
N ALA A 352 9.96 0.14 -4.39
CA ALA A 352 10.71 1.39 -4.26
C ALA A 352 11.87 1.52 -5.24
N GLN A 353 12.39 2.72 -5.41
CA GLN A 353 13.49 2.99 -6.34
C GLN A 353 14.65 3.60 -5.56
N PHE A 354 15.84 3.03 -5.73
CA PHE A 354 17.02 3.51 -5.05
C PHE A 354 17.37 4.91 -5.55
N ASP A 355 17.58 5.81 -4.60
CA ASP A 355 18.08 7.15 -4.86
C ASP A 355 18.99 7.56 -3.70
N ASP A 356 20.24 7.88 -4.02
CA ASP A 356 21.24 8.40 -3.08
C ASP A 356 21.35 9.93 -3.12
N THR A 357 20.56 10.60 -3.96
CA THR A 357 20.52 12.06 -4.05
C THR A 357 19.60 12.69 -3.01
N THR A 358 19.81 13.97 -2.72
CA THR A 358 18.98 14.78 -1.78
C THR A 358 17.67 15.24 -2.42
N ASN A 359 17.08 14.42 -3.29
CA ASN A 359 15.87 14.79 -4.00
C ASN A 359 14.67 14.94 -3.03
N SER A 360 13.66 15.71 -3.46
CA SER A 360 12.42 15.88 -2.70
C SER A 360 11.47 14.68 -2.81
N ASP A 361 11.69 13.80 -3.80
CA ASP A 361 10.93 12.57 -4.00
C ASP A 361 11.63 11.40 -3.31
N GLN A 362 11.13 10.97 -2.15
CA GLN A 362 11.77 9.91 -1.37
C GLN A 362 11.80 8.54 -2.06
N GLN A 363 11.19 8.41 -3.25
CA GLN A 363 11.19 7.21 -4.10
C GLN A 363 10.72 5.94 -3.38
N SER A 364 9.87 6.11 -2.37
CA SER A 364 9.28 5.03 -1.58
C SER A 364 8.34 4.16 -2.41
N CYS A 365 8.06 2.93 -1.95
CA CYS A 365 7.03 2.09 -2.56
C CYS A 365 5.70 2.79 -2.51
N ILE A 366 5.19 3.11 -1.32
CA ILE A 366 4.04 3.99 -1.17
C ILE A 366 4.56 5.35 -0.74
N TYR A 367 4.50 6.32 -1.64
CA TYR A 367 4.90 7.69 -1.36
C TYR A 367 3.68 8.62 -1.36
N MET A 368 3.36 9.17 -0.19
CA MET A 368 2.26 10.10 0.01
C MET A 368 2.82 11.53 0.11
N SER A 369 2.51 12.39 -0.85
CA SER A 369 3.08 13.73 -0.92
C SER A 369 2.02 14.81 -1.03
N ASN A 370 2.11 15.80 -0.14
CA ASN A 370 1.27 16.99 -0.09
C ASN A 370 -0.23 16.69 0.07
N LEU A 371 -0.62 15.63 0.79
CA LEU A 371 -2.04 15.36 1.01
C LEU A 371 -2.65 16.25 2.12
N ASN A 372 -1.82 17.02 2.84
CA ASN A 372 -2.22 17.89 3.93
C ASN A 372 -3.07 17.13 4.98
N ASP A 373 -4.15 17.74 5.47
CA ASP A 373 -4.98 17.16 6.51
C ASP A 373 -5.81 15.98 6.03
N TRP A 374 -6.02 15.07 6.99
CA TRP A 374 -6.90 13.92 6.89
C TRP A 374 -8.29 14.30 6.38
N ASN A 375 -8.80 13.50 5.44
CA ASN A 375 -10.17 13.63 4.94
C ASN A 375 -10.99 12.42 5.36
N SER A 376 -11.97 12.61 6.23
CA SER A 376 -12.82 11.52 6.73
C SER A 376 -13.71 10.88 5.65
N GLN A 377 -14.00 11.58 4.55
CA GLN A 377 -14.75 11.03 3.41
C GLN A 377 -13.85 10.22 2.46
N ARG A 378 -12.55 10.55 2.43
CA ARG A 378 -11.53 9.92 1.58
C ARG A 378 -10.28 9.59 2.40
N PRO A 379 -10.40 8.72 3.43
CA PRO A 379 -9.28 8.36 4.25
C PRO A 379 -8.21 7.63 3.44
N THR A 380 -6.96 7.84 3.80
CA THR A 380 -5.81 7.07 3.30
C THR A 380 -5.30 6.20 4.45
N TYR A 381 -5.13 4.90 4.25
CA TYR A 381 -4.58 4.01 5.27
C TYR A 381 -3.86 2.82 4.66
N ILE A 382 -2.95 2.25 5.43
CA ILE A 382 -2.16 1.07 5.05
C ILE A 382 -2.23 0.08 6.21
N ASP A 383 -3.02 -0.98 6.05
CA ASP A 383 -3.37 -1.88 7.14
C ASP A 383 -3.21 -3.36 6.78
N GLY A 384 -2.37 -4.10 7.51
CA GLY A 384 -2.24 -5.54 7.27
C GLY A 384 -1.55 -5.88 5.95
N CYS A 385 -0.79 -4.96 5.36
CA CYS A 385 -0.07 -5.19 4.11
C CYS A 385 1.31 -5.82 4.37
N SER A 386 1.86 -6.48 3.34
CA SER A 386 3.23 -6.98 3.36
C SER A 386 4.09 -6.31 2.28
N PHE A 387 5.34 -6.04 2.61
CA PHE A 387 6.32 -5.44 1.71
C PHE A 387 7.55 -6.34 1.67
N ASP A 388 7.89 -6.82 0.49
CA ASP A 388 8.93 -7.82 0.29
C ASP A 388 9.94 -7.39 -0.79
N GLY A 389 11.19 -7.15 -0.38
CA GLY A 389 12.29 -6.84 -1.31
C GLY A 389 12.24 -5.41 -1.84
N GLY A 390 12.69 -4.45 -1.04
CA GLY A 390 12.64 -3.02 -1.34
C GLY A 390 14.00 -2.39 -1.59
N PHE A 391 14.09 -1.47 -2.55
CA PHE A 391 15.32 -0.72 -2.86
C PHE A 391 15.44 0.64 -2.17
N ASN A 392 14.40 1.05 -1.43
CA ASN A 392 14.30 2.29 -0.63
C ASN A 392 13.07 2.14 0.29
N ALA A 393 12.60 3.22 0.93
CA ALA A 393 11.49 3.21 1.89
C ALA A 393 10.25 2.41 1.42
N ALA A 394 9.69 1.55 2.28
CA ALA A 394 8.41 0.90 1.98
C ALA A 394 7.25 1.90 2.03
N ILE A 395 7.20 2.73 3.08
CA ILE A 395 6.17 3.76 3.25
C ILE A 395 6.85 5.08 3.56
N GLY A 396 6.62 6.08 2.72
CA GLY A 396 7.16 7.43 2.89
C GLY A 396 6.06 8.48 2.80
N MET A 397 6.21 9.53 3.62
CA MET A 397 5.26 10.64 3.69
C MET A 397 5.99 11.97 3.60
N LEU A 398 5.39 12.93 2.88
CA LEU A 398 5.77 14.34 2.87
C LEU A 398 4.53 15.22 2.95
N ASN A 399 4.52 16.22 3.84
CA ASN A 399 3.43 17.19 3.99
C ASN A 399 2.03 16.52 4.03
N THR A 400 1.92 15.45 4.81
CA THR A 400 0.72 14.61 4.89
C THR A 400 0.45 14.27 6.36
N ASN A 401 -0.79 14.44 6.81
CA ASN A 401 -1.17 14.30 8.21
C ASN A 401 -2.21 13.19 8.41
N GLY A 402 -2.18 12.56 9.59
CA GLY A 402 -3.27 11.71 10.06
C GLY A 402 -3.38 10.33 9.43
N VAL A 403 -2.32 9.82 8.79
CA VAL A 403 -2.38 8.50 8.12
C VAL A 403 -2.11 7.38 9.13
N PRO A 404 -3.03 6.41 9.31
CA PRO A 404 -2.75 5.19 10.04
C PRO A 404 -2.02 4.18 9.17
N ILE A 405 -0.91 3.67 9.72
CA ILE A 405 -0.02 2.66 9.18
C ILE A 405 0.02 1.54 10.22
N THR A 406 -0.76 0.49 10.01
CA THR A 406 -1.02 -0.52 11.04
C THR A 406 -0.88 -1.95 10.56
N ASN A 407 -0.48 -2.85 11.47
CA ASN A 407 -0.48 -4.30 11.21
C ASN A 407 0.38 -4.75 10.01
N ASN A 408 1.32 -3.94 9.52
CA ASN A 408 2.09 -4.25 8.31
C ASN A 408 3.33 -5.09 8.62
N VAL A 409 3.76 -5.92 7.67
CA VAL A 409 5.02 -6.67 7.70
C VAL A 409 5.93 -6.13 6.60
N ILE A 410 7.05 -5.52 6.97
CA ILE A 410 8.04 -4.99 6.03
C ILE A 410 9.31 -5.81 6.16
N TYR A 411 9.73 -6.45 5.08
CA TYR A 411 10.87 -7.34 5.03
C TYR A 411 11.83 -6.98 3.90
N ASN A 412 13.13 -7.07 4.19
CA ASN A 412 14.20 -7.01 3.20
C ASN A 412 14.16 -5.72 2.39
N THR A 413 14.46 -4.59 3.03
CA THR A 413 14.41 -3.27 2.39
C THR A 413 15.67 -2.46 2.64
N TYR A 414 16.05 -1.62 1.68
CA TYR A 414 17.09 -0.62 1.88
C TYR A 414 16.51 0.65 2.52
N ARG A 415 17.39 1.39 3.23
CA ARG A 415 17.19 2.70 3.85
C ARG A 415 16.26 2.70 5.07
N THR A 416 14.97 2.45 4.89
CA THR A 416 13.95 2.58 5.94
C THR A 416 12.73 1.72 5.61
N GLY A 417 11.97 1.31 6.61
CA GLY A 417 10.65 0.71 6.42
C GLY A 417 9.58 1.79 6.34
N ILE A 418 9.46 2.59 7.40
CA ILE A 418 8.39 3.60 7.56
C ILE A 418 9.01 4.95 7.87
N ALA A 419 8.75 5.94 7.02
CA ALA A 419 9.12 7.33 7.22
C ALA A 419 7.87 8.21 7.29
N VAL A 420 7.54 8.66 8.50
CA VAL A 420 6.43 9.61 8.70
C VAL A 420 6.95 11.04 8.82
N THR A 421 6.23 11.96 8.19
CA THR A 421 6.35 13.41 8.36
C THR A 421 4.96 13.98 8.70
N GLY A 422 4.86 15.28 8.99
CA GLY A 422 3.57 15.91 9.23
C GLY A 422 3.02 15.68 10.64
N LYS A 423 1.70 15.60 10.81
CA LYS A 423 1.05 15.60 12.13
C LYS A 423 0.09 14.42 12.32
N ASN A 424 -0.07 13.96 13.55
CA ASN A 424 -1.13 13.05 13.97
C ASN A 424 -1.15 11.67 13.28
N SER A 425 -0.03 11.24 12.68
CA SER A 425 0.08 9.91 12.07
C SER A 425 0.13 8.82 13.13
N ILE A 426 -0.43 7.65 12.81
CA ILE A 426 -0.47 6.49 13.71
C ILE A 426 0.38 5.39 13.08
N VAL A 427 1.44 4.96 13.75
CA VAL A 427 2.29 3.83 13.36
C VAL A 427 2.13 2.77 14.44
N ARG A 428 1.29 1.76 14.22
CA ARG A 428 0.94 0.80 15.29
C ARG A 428 0.99 -0.64 14.84
N ASN A 429 1.57 -1.51 15.66
CA ASN A 429 1.57 -2.95 15.44
C ASN A 429 2.21 -3.37 14.11
N ASN A 430 3.26 -2.67 13.66
CA ASN A 430 4.00 -3.05 12.46
C ASN A 430 5.24 -3.88 12.84
N LEU A 431 5.56 -4.86 12.01
CA LEU A 431 6.82 -5.59 12.01
C LEU A 431 7.71 -5.04 10.89
N VAL A 432 8.90 -4.56 11.22
CA VAL A 432 9.91 -4.15 10.23
C VAL A 432 11.18 -4.95 10.49
N THR A 433 11.62 -5.71 9.50
CA THR A 433 12.80 -6.57 9.64
C THR A 433 13.70 -6.58 8.42
N THR A 434 14.99 -6.81 8.64
CA THR A 434 16.01 -6.90 7.58
C THR A 434 16.09 -5.58 6.80
N VAL A 435 16.53 -4.53 7.49
CA VAL A 435 16.72 -3.20 6.91
C VAL A 435 18.20 -2.92 6.69
N TYR A 436 18.59 -2.85 5.42
CA TYR A 436 19.94 -2.51 4.98
C TYR A 436 20.14 -1.00 4.93
N TRP A 437 21.29 -0.54 5.36
CA TRP A 437 21.72 0.83 5.14
C TRP A 437 21.87 1.10 3.63
N SER A 438 21.46 2.28 3.20
CA SER A 438 21.58 2.69 1.79
C SER A 438 23.02 2.71 1.27
N GLY A 439 24.02 2.86 2.15
CA GLY A 439 25.42 2.74 1.76
C GLY A 439 25.84 1.31 1.41
N THR A 440 25.13 0.30 1.91
CA THR A 440 25.34 -1.12 1.58
C THR A 440 24.81 -1.46 0.18
N ALA A 441 23.88 -0.67 -0.37
CA ALA A 441 23.28 -0.89 -1.68
C ALA A 441 24.23 -0.59 -2.86
N GLN A 442 25.29 0.21 -2.66
CA GLN A 442 26.23 0.56 -3.72
C GLN A 442 27.68 0.60 -3.24
N SER A 443 28.60 0.14 -4.09
CA SER A 443 30.04 0.39 -4.00
C SER A 443 30.45 1.75 -4.58
N SER A 444 29.54 2.74 -4.61
CA SER A 444 29.81 4.07 -5.17
C SER A 444 30.64 4.91 -4.21
N SER A 445 31.41 5.88 -4.72
CA SER A 445 32.23 6.77 -3.89
C SER A 445 31.42 7.66 -2.94
N ILE A 446 30.11 7.82 -3.18
CA ILE A 446 29.17 8.57 -2.32
C ILE A 446 28.72 7.73 -1.13
N SER A 447 28.59 6.40 -1.29
CA SER A 447 28.16 5.50 -0.21
C SER A 447 29.15 5.43 0.95
N GLN A 448 30.46 5.58 0.67
CA GLN A 448 31.53 5.59 1.68
C GLN A 448 31.46 6.79 2.64
N TYR A 449 30.79 7.88 2.26
CA TYR A 449 30.59 9.07 3.08
C TYR A 449 29.12 9.29 3.47
N ASN A 450 28.26 8.29 3.29
CA ASN A 450 26.84 8.42 3.57
C ASN A 450 26.57 8.44 5.10
N ILE A 451 26.48 9.66 5.62
CA ILE A 451 26.18 9.98 7.01
C ILE A 451 24.69 9.81 7.38
N ASN A 452 23.82 9.37 6.46
CA ASN A 452 22.38 9.28 6.73
C ASN A 452 22.07 8.16 7.72
N TYR A 453 21.83 8.53 8.98
CA TYR A 453 21.32 7.64 10.01
C TYR A 453 19.80 7.54 9.94
N ASP A 454 19.29 6.89 8.90
CA ASP A 454 17.86 6.60 8.82
C ASP A 454 17.49 5.48 9.80
N GLY A 455 16.30 5.61 10.42
CA GLY A 455 15.72 4.55 11.24
C GLY A 455 14.88 3.60 10.39
N ALA A 456 14.77 2.33 10.78
CA ALA A 456 13.81 1.41 10.15
C ALA A 456 12.37 1.91 10.28
N ILE A 457 12.03 2.51 11.43
CA ILE A 457 10.85 3.37 11.60
C ILE A 457 11.34 4.75 12.04
N MET A 458 10.93 5.80 11.34
CA MET A 458 11.35 7.16 11.67
C MET A 458 10.27 8.22 11.55
N SER A 459 10.33 9.21 12.44
CA SER A 459 9.54 10.44 12.39
C SER A 459 10.43 11.64 12.07
N ARG A 460 10.38 12.14 10.83
CA ARG A 460 11.16 13.29 10.38
C ARG A 460 10.27 14.53 10.42
N ASP A 461 10.64 15.51 11.25
CA ASP A 461 9.86 16.75 11.45
C ASP A 461 8.36 16.54 11.70
N ALA A 462 7.99 15.37 12.24
CA ALA A 462 6.61 15.01 12.53
C ALA A 462 6.21 15.39 13.96
N ILE A 463 4.95 15.75 14.18
CA ILE A 463 4.44 16.20 15.49
C ILE A 463 3.21 15.35 15.87
N SER A 464 3.07 14.99 17.14
CA SER A 464 1.94 14.20 17.65
C SER A 464 1.84 12.82 16.97
N VAL A 465 2.98 12.15 16.79
CA VAL A 465 2.99 10.80 16.22
C VAL A 465 2.68 9.79 17.32
N ILE A 466 1.74 8.89 17.03
CA ILE A 466 1.48 7.73 17.88
C ILE A 466 2.28 6.56 17.32
N MET A 467 3.30 6.09 18.05
CA MET A 467 4.05 4.88 17.69
C MET A 467 3.88 3.83 18.77
N GLN A 468 3.16 2.74 18.49
CA GLN A 468 2.82 1.78 19.53
C GLN A 468 2.89 0.33 19.06
N ASN A 469 3.34 -0.57 19.93
CA ASN A 469 3.34 -2.02 19.67
C ASN A 469 4.12 -2.42 18.40
N ASN A 470 5.02 -1.59 17.88
CA ASN A 470 5.81 -1.96 16.71
C ASN A 470 6.99 -2.83 17.14
N LEU A 471 7.40 -3.77 16.28
CA LEU A 471 8.64 -4.52 16.43
C LEU A 471 9.58 -4.17 15.27
N VAL A 472 10.81 -3.85 15.61
CA VAL A 472 11.90 -3.73 14.65
C VAL A 472 12.99 -4.74 14.99
N SER A 473 13.38 -5.56 14.01
CA SER A 473 14.48 -6.52 14.13
C SER A 473 15.40 -6.47 12.92
N GLY A 474 16.64 -6.92 13.06
CA GLY A 474 17.57 -7.12 11.94
C GLY A 474 17.83 -5.83 11.15
N VAL A 475 18.46 -4.83 11.77
CA VAL A 475 18.70 -3.52 11.14
C VAL A 475 20.17 -3.16 11.21
N GLU A 476 20.77 -2.76 10.08
CA GLU A 476 22.20 -2.38 10.04
C GLU A 476 22.52 -1.13 10.86
N ARG A 477 21.55 -0.24 11.06
CA ARG A 477 21.68 1.03 11.81
C ARG A 477 20.65 1.14 12.94
N SER A 478 19.83 2.19 12.91
CA SER A 478 18.87 2.49 13.97
C SER A 478 17.54 1.81 13.71
N ALA A 479 17.00 1.13 14.72
CA ALA A 479 15.65 0.59 14.64
C ALA A 479 14.61 1.73 14.62
N TYR A 480 14.70 2.65 15.58
CA TYR A 480 13.84 3.83 15.64
C TYR A 480 14.65 5.12 15.55
N ARG A 481 14.22 6.06 14.70
CA ARG A 481 14.71 7.45 14.68
C ARG A 481 13.55 8.39 14.96
N ILE A 482 13.53 8.96 16.16
CA ILE A 482 12.38 9.72 16.66
C ILE A 482 12.81 11.04 17.30
N GLN A 483 11.86 11.93 17.56
CA GLN A 483 12.12 13.20 18.26
C GLN A 483 12.02 13.09 19.80
N GLY A 484 11.56 11.94 20.32
CA GLY A 484 11.22 11.77 21.73
C GLY A 484 9.82 12.31 22.07
N GLU A 485 9.40 12.15 23.33
CA GLU A 485 8.17 12.74 23.85
C GLU A 485 8.49 14.08 24.51
N ALA A 486 7.69 15.10 24.21
CA ALA A 486 7.78 16.39 24.87
C ALA A 486 7.31 16.25 26.33
N CYS A 487 8.09 16.79 27.27
CA CYS A 487 7.67 16.86 28.67
C CYS A 487 6.46 17.79 28.84
N PRO A 488 5.52 17.47 29.75
CA PRO A 488 4.51 18.43 30.16
C PRO A 488 5.17 19.71 30.69
N SER A 489 5.04 20.82 29.97
CA SER A 489 5.55 22.14 30.37
C SER A 489 4.65 23.24 29.83
N ALA A 490 4.69 24.43 30.44
CA ALA A 490 3.90 25.59 29.99
C ALA A 490 4.24 26.06 28.55
N TYR A 491 5.31 25.53 27.97
CA TYR A 491 5.85 25.93 26.70
C TYR A 491 5.69 24.87 25.60
N VAL A 492 5.30 23.65 25.97
CA VAL A 492 4.91 22.60 25.01
C VAL A 492 3.41 22.78 24.76
N PRO A 493 2.99 23.15 23.54
CA PRO A 493 1.57 23.31 23.25
C PRO A 493 0.82 22.01 23.51
N GLU A 494 -0.36 22.11 24.14
CA GLU A 494 -1.19 20.95 24.54
C GLU A 494 -1.59 20.03 23.37
N TYR A 495 -1.55 20.56 22.13
CA TYR A 495 -1.80 19.79 20.91
C TYR A 495 -0.64 18.86 20.51
N ILE A 496 0.54 18.99 21.10
CA ILE A 496 1.68 18.08 20.88
C ILE A 496 1.52 16.87 21.80
N GLN A 497 1.07 15.76 21.23
CA GLN A 497 0.82 14.51 21.97
C GLN A 497 1.49 13.35 21.24
N ASN A 498 2.81 13.22 21.38
CA ASN A 498 3.48 11.99 21.01
C ASN A 498 3.03 10.89 21.97
N GLY A 499 2.74 9.70 21.43
CA GLY A 499 2.26 8.56 22.20
C GLY A 499 3.07 7.32 21.90
N TYR A 500 4.25 7.21 22.51
CA TYR A 500 5.15 6.08 22.33
C TYR A 500 4.95 5.03 23.42
N SER A 501 4.59 3.80 23.04
CA SER A 501 4.35 2.71 24.01
C SER A 501 4.56 1.32 23.42
N ASN A 502 5.22 0.44 24.17
CA ASN A 502 5.42 -0.98 23.84
C ASN A 502 6.04 -1.23 22.45
N ASN A 503 6.89 -0.32 21.97
CA ASN A 503 7.70 -0.61 20.79
C ASN A 503 8.91 -1.42 21.22
N GLU A 504 9.33 -2.35 20.39
CA GLU A 504 10.45 -3.25 20.69
C GLU A 504 11.49 -3.14 19.57
N ALA A 505 12.76 -3.14 19.96
CA ALA A 505 13.90 -3.20 19.03
C ALA A 505 14.90 -4.26 19.50
N HIS A 506 15.27 -5.17 18.60
CA HIS A 506 16.42 -6.05 18.81
C HIS A 506 17.19 -6.24 17.51
N SER A 507 18.35 -6.90 17.59
CA SER A 507 19.16 -7.21 16.40
C SER A 507 19.46 -5.99 15.52
N ALA A 508 19.69 -4.84 16.16
CA ALA A 508 19.97 -3.55 15.53
C ALA A 508 21.24 -2.93 16.10
N MET A 509 21.94 -2.11 15.32
CA MET A 509 23.11 -1.35 15.82
C MET A 509 22.73 -0.29 16.85
N SER A 510 21.55 0.32 16.73
CA SER A 510 21.00 1.25 17.73
C SER A 510 19.50 0.97 17.87
N GLY A 511 19.01 0.77 19.10
CA GLY A 511 17.58 0.53 19.32
C GLY A 511 16.76 1.79 19.01
N VAL A 512 17.07 2.90 19.67
CA VAL A 512 16.40 4.18 19.47
C VAL A 512 17.45 5.27 19.32
N SER A 513 17.27 6.16 18.35
CA SER A 513 18.09 7.37 18.16
C SER A 513 17.19 8.60 18.22
N LEU A 514 17.59 9.57 19.04
CA LEU A 514 16.87 10.83 19.20
C LEU A 514 17.39 11.90 18.26
N TRP A 515 16.49 12.51 17.50
CA TRP A 515 16.77 13.55 16.52
C TRP A 515 15.78 14.71 16.71
N PRO A 516 16.21 15.83 17.32
CA PRO A 516 15.35 17.00 17.51
C PRO A 516 14.84 17.60 16.18
N LEU A 517 13.74 18.35 16.24
CA LEU A 517 13.16 19.06 15.09
C LEU A 517 14.15 20.04 14.45
N ASP A 518 14.31 20.00 13.13
CA ASP A 518 15.38 20.75 12.47
C ASP A 518 15.10 22.26 12.33
N LYS A 519 13.84 22.72 12.32
CA LYS A 519 13.48 24.15 12.27
C LYS A 519 12.10 24.46 12.85
N GLY A 520 11.99 25.50 13.69
CA GLY A 520 10.72 26.19 13.96
C GLY A 520 10.36 26.44 15.42
N PHE A 521 11.00 25.76 16.37
CA PHE A 521 10.84 26.05 17.80
C PHE A 521 12.12 26.70 18.31
N SER A 522 12.01 27.97 18.72
CA SER A 522 13.05 28.71 19.43
C SER A 522 13.16 28.18 20.86
N TYR A 523 13.56 26.93 20.99
CA TYR A 523 14.06 26.37 22.23
C TYR A 523 15.58 26.44 22.21
N ASP A 524 16.14 26.93 23.31
CA ASP A 524 17.53 27.33 23.42
C ASP A 524 18.46 26.21 22.96
N ARG A 525 19.28 26.53 21.95
CA ARG A 525 20.09 25.57 21.19
C ARG A 525 21.43 25.30 21.88
N SER A 526 21.46 25.37 23.20
CA SER A 526 22.67 25.17 23.99
C SER A 526 22.80 23.68 24.34
N ILE A 527 23.65 22.99 23.58
CA ILE A 527 24.11 21.60 23.74
C ILE A 527 23.23 20.55 23.00
N LEU A 528 23.46 20.42 21.70
CA LEU A 528 23.05 19.26 20.91
C LEU A 528 24.23 18.28 20.81
N SER A 529 24.13 17.13 21.46
CA SER A 529 25.00 15.97 21.24
C SER A 529 24.18 14.85 20.61
N GLU A 530 24.69 14.28 19.52
CA GLU A 530 24.16 13.04 18.94
C GLU A 530 24.37 11.90 19.95
N TYR A 531 23.29 11.32 20.46
CA TYR A 531 23.36 10.17 21.36
C TYR A 531 22.92 8.89 20.62
N HIS A 532 23.88 8.02 20.36
CA HIS A 532 23.67 6.65 19.91
C HIS A 532 23.61 5.74 21.13
N PHE A 533 22.47 5.11 21.39
CA PHE A 533 22.29 4.23 22.55
C PHE A 533 22.55 2.78 22.13
N ASN A 534 23.58 2.13 22.70
CA ASN A 534 24.03 0.80 22.26
C ASN A 534 24.09 -0.29 23.38
N THR A 535 23.53 -1.45 23.01
CA THR A 535 23.70 -2.86 23.44
C THR A 535 23.64 -3.36 24.89
N THR A 536 23.48 -2.55 25.93
CA THR A 536 23.26 -3.10 27.28
C THR A 536 22.43 -2.10 28.06
N PHE A 537 21.33 -2.56 28.66
CA PHE A 537 20.29 -1.75 29.30
C PHE A 537 20.79 -0.53 30.11
N PHE A 538 19.86 0.44 30.27
CA PHE A 538 19.87 1.74 31.00
C PHE A 538 20.28 2.96 30.12
N LEU A 539 19.71 4.17 30.20
CA LEU A 539 19.03 4.91 31.27
C LEU A 539 18.36 6.20 30.67
N PHE A 540 17.46 6.83 31.44
CA PHE A 540 16.90 8.19 31.27
C PHE A 540 17.92 9.25 30.80
N VAL A 541 17.50 10.12 29.87
CA VAL A 541 18.22 11.38 29.57
C VAL A 541 17.28 12.56 29.83
N CYS A 542 17.63 13.37 30.82
CA CYS A 542 17.06 14.68 31.04
C CYS A 542 17.74 15.66 30.07
N LEU A 543 17.04 16.11 29.03
CA LEU A 543 17.40 17.27 28.20
C LEU A 543 16.47 18.43 28.55
N GLU A 544 16.36 18.73 29.85
CA GLU A 544 15.39 19.64 30.51
C GLU A 544 13.88 19.50 30.13
N CYS A 545 13.49 18.84 29.02
CA CYS A 545 12.10 18.67 28.56
C CYS A 545 11.85 17.55 27.51
N VAL A 546 12.72 16.53 27.34
CA VAL A 546 12.43 15.39 26.43
C VAL A 546 12.64 14.05 27.15
N ILE A 547 11.68 13.11 27.04
CA ILE A 547 11.75 11.77 27.62
C ILE A 547 11.56 10.70 26.53
N ILE A 548 12.29 9.59 26.64
CA ILE A 548 12.00 8.35 25.90
C ILE A 548 11.13 7.48 26.79
N LYS A 549 9.87 7.26 26.40
CA LYS A 549 8.98 6.28 27.03
C LYS A 549 8.54 5.25 25.99
N GLY A 550 8.24 4.04 26.47
CA GLY A 550 7.53 3.06 25.65
C GLY A 550 8.36 2.29 24.64
N PHE A 551 9.68 2.18 24.84
CA PHE A 551 10.54 1.29 24.06
C PHE A 551 11.13 0.21 24.98
N THR A 552 11.18 -1.03 24.50
CA THR A 552 11.81 -2.19 25.16
C THR A 552 12.99 -2.69 24.34
#